data_AF-A0A538JKP8-F1
#
_entry.id   AF-A0A538JKP8-F1
#
_cell.length_a   1.000
_cell.length_b   1.000
_cell.length_c   1.000
_cell.angle_alpha   90.00
_cell.angle_beta   90.00
_cell.angle_gamma   90.00
#
_symmetry.space_group_name_H-M   'P 1'
#
loop_
_entity.id
_entity.type
_entity.pdbx_description
1 polymer ?
#
loop_
_entity_poly.entity_id
_entity_poly.type
_entity_poly.pdbx_seq_one_letter_code
_entity_poly.pdbx_strand_id
1 'polypeptide(L)' 'MHLDDSTLDGYLARSLDRDALGSFDDHVSTCLHCTLAVDAAGLEPDRWERRGPLGRLVRVGPPRPARAELDRAA' A
#
# COMPACT_ATOMS: atom_id res chain seq x y z
N MET A 1 -17.38 6.43 2.54
CA MET A 1 -16.24 6.64 1.63
C MET A 1 -15.52 5.32 1.52
N HIS A 2 -15.24 4.83 0.32
CA HIS A 2 -14.44 3.62 0.09
C HIS A 2 -13.09 4.02 -0.53
N LEU A 3 -12.10 3.13 -0.46
CA LEU A 3 -10.83 3.34 -1.16
C LEU A 3 -11.08 3.20 -2.67
N ASP A 4 -10.83 4.26 -3.43
CA ASP A 4 -10.65 4.16 -4.89
C ASP A 4 -9.28 3.53 -5.21
N ASP A 5 -9.05 3.16 -6.47
CA ASP A 5 -7.82 2.46 -6.90
C ASP A 5 -6.53 3.21 -6.54
N SER A 6 -6.51 4.54 -6.67
CA SER A 6 -5.33 5.35 -6.38
C SER A 6 -5.04 5.42 -4.88
N THR A 7 -6.10 5.53 -4.08
CA THR A 7 -6.03 5.51 -2.61
C THR A 7 -5.66 4.12 -2.10
N LEU A 8 -6.18 3.06 -2.72
CA LEU A 8 -5.87 1.66 -2.40
C LEU A 8 -4.39 1.35 -2.63
N ASP A 9 -3.83 1.78 -3.76
CA ASP A 9 -2.42 1.63 -4.05
C ASP A 9 -1.53 2.35 -3.02
N GLY A 10 -1.89 3.58 -2.66
CA GLY A 10 -1.20 4.34 -1.62
C GLY A 10 -1.30 3.70 -0.23
N TYR A 11 -2.48 3.19 0.12
CA TYR A 11 -2.74 2.47 1.37
C TYR A 11 -1.91 1.19 1.46
N LEU A 12 -1.90 0.37 0.41
CA LEU A 12 -1.11 -0.88 0.34
C LEU A 12 0.41 -0.61 0.32
N ALA A 13 0.83 0.50 -0.28
CA ALA A 13 2.23 0.93 -0.27
C ALA A 13 2.64 1.61 1.05
N ARG A 14 1.69 1.86 1.96
CA ARG A 14 1.87 2.68 3.18
C ARG A 14 2.52 4.04 2.88
N SER A 15 2.15 4.66 1.76
CA SER A 15 2.72 5.93 1.27
C SER A 15 1.83 7.16 1.52
N LEU A 16 0.60 6.94 2.01
CA LEU A 16 -0.28 8.01 2.49
C LEU A 16 0.28 8.63 3.78
N ASP A 17 -0.20 9.83 4.13
CA ASP A 17 0.13 10.42 5.42
C ASP A 17 -0.45 9.60 6.59
N ARG A 18 0.09 9.82 7.79
CA ARG A 18 -0.23 9.00 8.97
C ARG A 18 -1.72 9.08 9.34
N ASP A 19 -2.32 10.25 9.20
CA ASP A 19 -3.71 10.46 9.63
C ASP A 19 -4.67 9.81 8.64
N ALA A 20 -4.36 9.89 7.34
CA ALA A 20 -5.05 9.14 6.31
C ALA A 20 -4.90 7.62 6.51
N LEU A 21 -3.70 7.12 6.79
CA LEU A 21 -3.49 5.69 7.05
C LEU A 21 -4.32 5.22 8.25
N GLY A 22 -4.33 5.97 9.35
CA GLY A 22 -5.14 5.63 10.54
C GLY A 22 -6.63 5.59 10.21
N SER A 23 -7.13 6.60 9.49
CA SER A 23 -8.54 6.67 9.08
C SER A 23 -8.93 5.49 8.16
N PHE A 24 -8.03 5.07 7.27
CA PHE A 24 -8.28 3.92 6.41
C PHE A 24 -8.11 2.58 7.12
N ASP A 25 -7.20 2.46 8.09
CA ASP A 25 -7.08 1.26 8.94
C ASP A 25 -8.40 1.04 9.71
N ASP A 26 -8.97 2.10 10.30
CA ASP A 26 -10.28 2.06 10.96
C ASP A 26 -11.40 1.70 9.98
N HIS A 27 -11.41 2.32 8.79
CA HIS A 27 -12.42 2.04 7.78
C HIS A 27 -12.37 0.60 7.25
N VAL A 28 -11.18 0.11 6.90
CA VAL A 28 -10.99 -1.26 6.39
C VAL A 28 -11.46 -2.28 7.43
N SER A 29 -11.20 -2.04 8.71
CA SER A 29 -11.65 -2.93 9.80
C SER A 29 -13.17 -3.08 9.92
N THR A 30 -13.94 -2.12 9.40
CA THR A 30 -15.41 -2.09 9.51
C THR A 30 -16.12 -2.25 8.16
N CYS A 31 -15.38 -2.18 7.05
CA CYS A 31 -15.92 -2.22 5.70
C CYS A 31 -15.49 -3.49 4.96
N LEU A 32 -16.43 -4.43 4.80
CA LEU A 32 -16.20 -5.70 4.08
C LEU A 32 -15.73 -5.46 2.64
N HIS A 33 -16.33 -4.51 1.93
CA HIS A 33 -15.94 -4.20 0.54
C HIS A 33 -14.46 -3.80 0.45
N CYS A 34 -14.00 -2.90 1.32
CA CYS A 34 -12.61 -2.46 1.35
C CYS A 34 -11.67 -3.54 1.89
N THR A 35 -12.12 -4.38 2.83
CA THR A 35 -11.37 -5.56 3.28
C THR A 35 -11.08 -6.49 2.10
N LEU A 36 -12.11 -6.82 1.31
CA LEU A 36 -11.95 -7.70 0.15
C LEU A 36 -11.09 -7.08 -0.95
N ALA A 37 -11.20 -5.76 -1.17
CA ALA A 37 -10.35 -5.04 -2.12
C ALA A 37 -8.87 -5.07 -1.70
N VAL A 38 -8.58 -4.84 -0.41
CA VAL A 38 -7.23 -4.92 0.16
C VAL A 38 -6.67 -6.33 0.08
N ASP A 39 -7.48 -7.35 0.39
CA ASP A 39 -7.08 -8.76 0.31
C ASP A 39 -6.75 -9.16 -1.14
N ALA A 40 -7.65 -8.85 -2.09
CA ALA A 40 -7.44 -9.15 -3.51
C ALA A 40 -6.18 -8.47 -4.07
N ALA A 41 -6.02 -7.16 -3.83
CA ALA A 41 -4.88 -6.39 -4.32
C ALA A 41 -3.57 -6.72 -3.56
N GLY A 42 -3.66 -7.13 -2.30
CA GLY A 42 -2.53 -7.55 -1.48
C GLY A 42 -1.98 -8.93 -1.87
N LEU A 43 -2.80 -9.77 -2.49
CA LEU A 43 -2.43 -11.11 -2.95
C LEU A 43 -1.95 -11.14 -4.42
N GLU A 44 -1.96 -10.01 -5.14
CA GLU A 44 -1.52 -9.98 -6.54
C GLU A 44 -0.04 -10.39 -6.66
N PRO A 45 0.26 -11.51 -7.35
CA PRO A 45 1.61 -12.06 -7.43
C PRO A 45 2.59 -11.14 -8.15
N ASP A 46 2.12 -10.34 -9.11
CA ASP A 46 2.93 -9.35 -9.84
C ASP A 46 3.44 -8.20 -8.95
N ARG A 47 2.86 -8.02 -7.75
CA ARG A 47 3.23 -6.96 -6.82
C ARG A 47 4.18 -7.41 -5.72
N TRP A 48 4.38 -8.72 -5.52
CA TRP A 48 5.13 -9.25 -4.38
C TRP A 48 6.08 -10.39 -4.75
N GLU A 49 7.37 -10.20 -4.46
CA GLU A 49 8.40 -11.22 -4.60
C GLU A 49 8.72 -11.81 -3.23
N ARG A 50 8.93 -13.13 -3.19
CA ARG A 50 9.53 -13.78 -2.01
C ARG A 50 11.04 -13.58 -2.04
N ARG A 51 11.59 -12.88 -1.05
CA ARG A 51 13.03 -12.64 -0.89
C ARG A 51 13.55 -13.18 0.44
N GLY A 52 14.79 -13.65 0.43
CA GLY A 52 15.50 -14.17 1.61
C GLY A 52 15.12 -15.60 2.02
N PRO A 53 15.81 -16.16 3.03
CA PRO A 53 15.76 -17.59 3.39
C PRO A 53 14.40 -18.06 3.94
N LEU A 54 13.56 -17.14 4.41
CA LEU A 54 12.21 -17.42 4.91
C LEU A 54 11.11 -17.04 3.91
N GLY A 55 11.48 -16.62 2.69
CA GLY A 55 10.51 -16.25 1.66
C GLY A 55 9.62 -15.07 2.05
N ARG A 56 10.20 -14.02 2.66
CA ARG A 56 9.50 -12.79 3.03
C ARG A 56 8.91 -12.16 1.77
N LEU A 57 7.62 -11.83 1.78
CA LEU A 57 7.01 -11.04 0.72
C LEU A 57 7.55 -9.61 0.77
N VAL A 58 8.15 -9.20 -0.34
CA VAL A 58 8.70 -7.86 -0.57
C VAL A 58 8.02 -7.31 -1.81
N ARG A 59 7.56 -6.06 -1.75
CA ARG A 59 6.90 -5.42 -2.88
C ARG A 59 7.88 -5.29 -4.06
N VAL A 60 7.43 -5.67 -5.24
CA VAL A 60 8.16 -5.57 -6.51
C VAL A 60 7.79 -4.25 -7.18
N GLY A 61 8.78 -3.54 -7.71
CA GLY A 61 8.63 -2.22 -8.31
C GLY A 61 9.59 -1.22 -7.66
N PRO A 62 9.94 -0.14 -8.37
CA PRO A 62 10.84 0.86 -7.81
C PRO A 62 10.25 1.41 -6.50
N PRO A 63 11.03 1.47 -5.39
CA PRO A 63 10.63 2.32 -4.28
C PRO A 63 10.49 3.73 -4.86
N ARG A 64 9.26 4.25 -4.85
CA ARG A 64 9.05 5.64 -5.26
C ARG A 64 9.88 6.50 -4.30
N PRO A 65 10.70 7.44 -4.82
CA PRO A 65 11.67 8.16 -4.01
C PRO A 65 11.01 8.77 -2.78
N ALA A 66 11.71 8.71 -1.65
CA ALA A 66 11.23 9.36 -0.44
C ALA A 66 11.02 10.84 -0.76
N ARG A 67 9.94 11.48 -0.26
CA ARG A 67 9.59 12.88 -0.59
C ARG A 67 10.79 13.85 -0.51
N ALA A 68 11.75 13.58 0.38
CA ALA A 68 13.00 14.34 0.54
C ALA A 68 13.94 14.35 -0.69
N GLU A 69 13.78 13.43 -1.64
CA GLU A 69 14.58 13.35 -2.86
C GLU A 69 13.98 14.16 -4.02
N LEU A 70 12.65 14.39 -4.00
CA LEU A 70 11.95 15.24 -4.96
C LEU A 70 12.22 16.74 -4.71
N ASP A 71 12.32 17.14 -3.44
CA ASP A 71 12.59 18.53 -3.07
C ASP A 71 14.02 19.00 -3.38
N ARG A 72 14.94 18.07 -3.67
CA ARG A 72 16.36 18.37 -3.97
C ARG A 72 16.65 18.50 -5.48
N ALA A 73 15.69 18.10 -6.32
CA ALA A 73 15.80 18.09 -7.78
C ALA A 73 15.03 19.25 -8.46
N ALA A 74 14.40 20.13 -7.67
CA ALA A 74 13.70 21.34 -8.09
C ALA A 74 14.51 22.60 -7.71
#